data_AF-A0A951K5N4-F1
#
_entry.id   AF-A0A951K5N4-F1
#
_cell.length_a   1.000
_cell.length_b   1.000
_cell.length_c   1.000
_cell.angle_alpha   90.00
_cell.angle_beta   90.00
_cell.angle_gamma   90.00
#
_symmetry.space_group_name_H-M   'P 1'
#
loop_
_entity.id
_entity.type
_entity.pdbx_description
1 polymer ?
#
loop_
_entity_poly.entity_id
_entity_poly.type
_entity_poly.pdbx_seq_one_letter_code
_entity_poly.pdbx_strand_id
1 'polypeptide(L)'
;MRSSHDLARVETTFDDDSVVPNGGLHAPAALPQKLGVAELIDQRVKLPADAAGRANVGVKAMTVIGAMLAGGDSIDDVGVLRAGAARKVFTATRAPST
;
A
#
# COMPACT_ATOMS: atom_id res chain seq x y z
N MET A 1 9.10 32.41 28.16
CA MET A 1 8.57 32.14 26.80
C MET A 1 8.42 30.63 26.66
N ARG A 2 7.20 30.13 26.46
CA ARG A 2 6.93 28.70 26.23
C ARG A 2 6.97 28.50 24.71
N SER A 3 7.98 27.81 24.20
CA SER A 3 8.07 27.53 22.76
C SER A 3 6.94 26.57 22.37
N SER A 4 6.11 26.97 21.42
CA SER A 4 5.07 26.14 20.81
C SER A 4 5.71 25.38 19.66
N HIS A 5 6.31 24.23 19.97
CA HIS A 5 6.69 23.24 18.97
C HIS A 5 5.86 22.00 19.22
N ASP A 6 4.63 22.02 18.72
CA ASP A 6 3.87 20.80 18.52
C ASP A 6 4.23 20.28 17.11
N LEU A 7 5.03 19.21 17.06
CA LEU A 7 5.41 18.57 15.79
C LEU A 7 4.19 17.99 15.06
N ALA A 8 3.05 17.79 15.74
CA ALA A 8 1.80 17.35 15.13
C ALA A 8 1.17 18.38 14.17
N ARG A 9 1.72 19.60 14.09
CA ARG A 9 1.26 20.68 13.19
C ARG A 9 2.08 20.85 11.92
N VAL A 10 3.07 19.99 11.67
CA VAL A 10 3.86 20.03 10.43
C VAL A 10 3.32 18.96 9.48
N GLU A 11 2.76 19.39 8.36
CA GLU A 11 2.28 18.50 7.29
C GLU A 11 3.19 18.63 6.06
N THR A 12 3.63 17.50 5.52
CA THR A 12 4.39 17.45 4.27
C THR A 12 3.40 17.35 3.11
N THR A 13 3.39 18.35 2.24
CA THR A 13 2.57 18.36 1.03
C THR A 13 3.47 18.32 -0.21
N PHE A 14 2.99 17.65 -1.25
CA PHE A 14 3.63 17.66 -2.57
C PHE A 14 2.83 18.61 -3.46
N ASP A 15 3.44 19.71 -3.88
CA ASP A 15 2.82 20.78 -4.66
C ASP A 15 3.03 20.66 -6.18
N ASP A 16 3.86 19.70 -6.61
CA ASP A 16 4.13 19.39 -8.00
C ASP A 16 3.43 18.09 -8.46
N ASP A 17 2.67 18.19 -9.55
CA ASP A 17 1.86 17.10 -10.12
C ASP A 17 2.68 15.90 -10.66
N SER A 18 3.98 16.11 -10.89
CA SER A 18 4.94 15.08 -11.31
C SER A 18 5.51 14.29 -10.14
N VAL A 19 5.37 14.75 -8.90
CA VAL A 19 5.91 14.06 -7.73
C VAL A 19 4.98 12.91 -7.32
N VAL A 20 5.56 11.72 -7.25
CA VAL A 20 4.91 10.52 -6.75
C VAL A 20 5.54 10.13 -5.42
N PRO A 21 4.79 10.14 -4.31
CA PRO A 21 5.27 9.61 -3.04
C PRO A 21 5.76 8.17 -3.22
N ASN A 22 6.91 7.84 -2.64
CA ASN A 22 7.51 6.51 -2.76
C ASN A 22 7.71 6.06 -4.22
N GLY A 23 8.18 6.94 -5.11
CA GLY A 23 8.37 6.64 -6.54
C GLY A 23 9.24 5.40 -6.82
N GLY A 24 10.13 5.03 -5.90
CA GLY A 24 10.88 3.76 -5.95
C GLY A 24 9.99 2.51 -5.97
N LEU A 25 8.72 2.61 -5.59
CA LEU A 25 7.76 1.51 -5.62
C LEU A 25 7.28 1.14 -7.02
N HIS A 26 7.59 1.93 -8.05
CA HIS A 26 7.19 1.59 -9.42
C HIS A 26 7.74 0.24 -9.88
N ALA A 27 9.04 -0.02 -9.66
CA ALA A 27 9.66 -1.30 -10.00
C ALA A 27 9.07 -2.49 -9.23
N PRO A 28 8.93 -2.45 -7.88
CA PRO A 28 8.30 -3.53 -7.12
C PRO A 28 6.78 -3.60 -7.27
N ALA A 29 6.10 -2.63 -7.89
CA ALA A 29 4.72 -2.79 -8.34
C ALA A 29 4.65 -3.53 -9.69
N ALA A 30 5.50 -3.17 -10.65
CA ALA A 30 5.49 -3.72 -12.00
C ALA A 30 6.04 -5.15 -12.09
N LEU A 31 7.09 -5.49 -11.33
CA LEU A 31 7.72 -6.81 -11.40
C LEU A 31 6.78 -7.94 -10.93
N PRO A 32 6.11 -7.85 -9.77
CA PRO A 32 5.15 -8.87 -9.35
C PRO A 32 3.96 -9.04 -10.30
N GLN A 33 3.52 -7.95 -10.95
CA GLN A 33 2.49 -8.02 -12.00
C GLN A 33 2.98 -8.85 -13.20
N LYS A 34 4.22 -8.61 -13.67
CA LYS A 34 4.81 -9.39 -14.77
C LYS A 34 5.02 -10.85 -14.41
N LEU A 35 5.29 -11.14 -13.15
CA LEU A 35 5.50 -12.50 -12.64
C LEU A 35 4.21 -13.22 -12.22
N GLY A 36 3.06 -12.53 -12.26
CA GLY A 36 1.78 -13.11 -11.83
C GLY A 36 1.73 -13.48 -10.35
N VAL A 37 2.38 -12.69 -9.48
CA VAL A 37 2.51 -13.01 -8.05
C VAL A 37 1.15 -13.00 -7.34
N ALA A 38 0.27 -12.06 -7.69
CA ALA A 38 -1.06 -12.00 -7.09
C ALA A 38 -1.87 -13.26 -7.42
N GLU A 39 -1.83 -13.69 -8.68
CA GLU A 39 -2.49 -14.90 -9.17
C GLU A 39 -1.91 -16.15 -8.51
N LEU A 40 -0.59 -16.19 -8.32
CA LEU A 40 0.06 -17.29 -7.59
C LEU A 40 -0.40 -17.34 -6.13
N ILE A 41 -0.57 -16.19 -5.48
CA ILE A 41 -1.11 -16.12 -4.11
C ILE A 41 -2.56 -16.60 -4.08
N ASP A 42 -3.41 -16.18 -5.01
CA ASP A 42 -4.80 -16.67 -5.12
C ASP A 42 -4.87 -18.20 -5.31
N GLN A 43 -3.91 -18.75 -6.05
CA GLN A 43 -3.81 -20.20 -6.27
C GLN A 43 -3.30 -20.97 -5.05
N ARG A 44 -2.39 -20.39 -4.25
CA ARG A 44 -1.66 -21.13 -3.20
C ARG A 44 -2.12 -20.85 -1.79
N VAL A 45 -2.62 -19.65 -1.50
CA VAL A 45 -3.13 -19.29 -0.18
C VAL A 45 -4.62 -19.67 -0.10
N LYS A 46 -4.92 -20.71 0.69
CA LYS A 46 -6.28 -21.20 0.90
C LYS A 46 -6.73 -20.87 2.31
N LEU A 47 -7.70 -19.98 2.41
CA LEU A 47 -8.37 -19.65 3.66
C LEU A 47 -9.68 -20.47 3.78
N PRO A 48 -10.07 -20.86 5.01
CA PRO A 48 -11.38 -21.48 5.27
C PRO A 48 -12.53 -20.69 4.64
N ALA A 49 -13.60 -21.37 4.25
CA ALA A 49 -14.71 -20.74 3.52
C ALA A 49 -15.38 -19.59 4.30
N ASP A 50 -15.36 -19.67 5.62
CA ASP A 50 -15.90 -18.73 6.60
C ASP A 50 -14.87 -17.70 7.09
N ALA A 51 -13.62 -17.78 6.62
CA ALA A 51 -12.59 -16.83 7.02
C ALA A 51 -12.89 -15.43 6.48
N ALA A 52 -12.93 -14.45 7.39
CA ALA A 52 -12.85 -13.04 7.02
C ALA A 52 -11.58 -12.80 6.21
N GLY A 53 -11.64 -11.94 5.20
CA GLY A 53 -10.51 -11.65 4.34
C GLY A 53 -10.34 -12.59 3.14
N ARG A 54 -11.13 -13.68 3.03
CA ARG A 54 -10.99 -14.70 1.98
C ARG A 54 -11.07 -14.18 0.55
N ALA A 55 -11.83 -13.12 0.31
CA ALA A 55 -11.94 -12.56 -1.04
C ALA A 55 -10.67 -11.76 -1.41
N ASN A 56 -10.21 -11.91 -2.66
CA ASN A 56 -9.11 -11.13 -3.25
C ASN A 56 -7.77 -11.26 -2.49
N VAL A 57 -7.39 -12.47 -2.06
CA VAL A 57 -6.21 -12.72 -1.22
C VAL A 57 -4.94 -12.21 -1.89
N GLY A 58 -4.75 -12.46 -3.19
CA GLY A 58 -3.60 -12.00 -3.96
C GLY A 58 -3.47 -10.48 -3.97
N VAL A 59 -4.54 -9.77 -4.31
CA VAL A 59 -4.54 -8.31 -4.37
C VAL A 59 -4.36 -7.67 -2.99
N LYS A 60 -4.95 -8.26 -1.94
CA LYS A 60 -4.75 -7.81 -0.56
C LYS A 60 -3.32 -8.05 -0.09
N ALA A 61 -2.74 -9.19 -0.39
CA ALA A 61 -1.34 -9.48 -0.07
C ALA A 61 -0.40 -8.49 -0.77
N MET A 62 -0.63 -8.19 -2.05
CA MET A 62 0.13 -7.18 -2.78
C MET A 62 -0.02 -5.78 -2.19
N THR A 63 -1.19 -5.46 -1.62
CA THR A 63 -1.41 -4.20 -0.91
C THR A 63 -0.56 -4.10 0.36
N VAL A 64 -0.52 -5.17 1.16
CA VAL A 64 0.30 -5.21 2.38
C VAL A 64 1.79 -5.15 2.06
N ILE A 65 2.25 -5.94 1.08
CA ILE A 65 3.65 -5.93 0.62
C ILE A 65 4.05 -4.53 0.13
N GLY A 66 3.19 -3.86 -0.64
CA GLY A 66 3.44 -2.50 -1.11
C GLY A 66 3.58 -1.51 0.05
N ALA A 67 2.75 -1.62 1.09
CA ALA A 67 2.84 -0.78 2.28
C ALA A 67 4.13 -1.03 3.07
N MET A 68 4.53 -2.30 3.23
CA MET A 68 5.80 -2.66 3.89
C MET A 68 7.00 -2.09 3.15
N LEU A 69 7.00 -2.16 1.82
CA LEU A 69 8.05 -1.56 0.99
C LEU A 69 8.07 -0.03 1.05
N ALA A 70 6.93 0.60 1.38
CA ALA A 70 6.82 2.03 1.64
C ALA A 70 7.25 2.42 3.06
N GLY A 71 7.68 1.46 3.88
CA GLY A 71 8.09 1.67 5.27
C GLY A 71 6.99 1.47 6.31
N GLY A 72 5.82 0.97 5.92
CA GLY A 72 4.75 0.63 6.86
C GLY A 72 5.05 -0.63 7.67
N ASP A 73 4.69 -0.62 8.95
CA ASP A 73 4.84 -1.74 9.88
C ASP A 73 3.50 -2.15 10.52
N SER A 74 2.45 -1.35 10.31
CA SER A 74 1.08 -1.60 10.74
C SER A 74 0.14 -1.80 9.55
N ILE A 75 -0.97 -2.47 9.82
CA ILE A 75 -2.05 -2.62 8.83
C ILE A 75 -2.67 -1.28 8.46
N ASP A 76 -2.62 -0.30 9.36
CA ASP A 76 -3.13 1.05 9.13
C ASP A 76 -2.28 1.80 8.08
N ASP A 77 -1.01 1.42 7.93
CA ASP A 77 -0.08 2.07 7.00
C ASP A 77 -0.39 1.78 5.53
N VAL A 78 -1.30 0.86 5.21
CA VAL A 78 -1.75 0.66 3.81
C VAL A 78 -2.35 1.93 3.20
N GLY A 79 -2.72 2.91 4.03
CA GLY A 79 -3.12 4.25 3.61
C GLY A 79 -2.06 4.96 2.76
N VAL A 80 -0.76 4.65 2.97
CA VAL A 80 0.36 5.23 2.22
C VAL A 80 0.26 4.99 0.71
N LEU A 81 -0.31 3.85 0.29
CA LEU A 81 -0.51 3.52 -1.13
C LEU A 81 -1.67 4.29 -1.77
N ARG A 82 -2.46 5.02 -0.97
CA ARG A 82 -3.55 5.89 -1.41
C ARG A 82 -3.20 7.37 -1.28
N ALA A 83 -2.04 7.69 -0.72
CA ALA A 83 -1.61 9.07 -0.51
C ALA A 83 -1.23 9.75 -1.85
N GLY A 84 -1.74 10.95 -2.06
CA GLY A 84 -1.39 11.80 -3.21
C GLY A 84 -1.45 11.06 -4.56
N ALA A 85 -0.33 11.11 -5.29
CA ALA A 85 -0.19 10.50 -6.61
C ALA A 85 0.17 9.00 -6.59
N ALA A 86 0.27 8.34 -5.43
CA ALA A 86 0.63 6.91 -5.33
C ALA A 86 -0.32 5.97 -6.10
N ARG A 87 -1.58 6.39 -6.27
CA ARG A 87 -2.57 5.68 -7.12
C ARG A 87 -2.18 5.56 -8.60
N LYS A 88 -1.23 6.38 -9.08
CA LYS A 88 -0.66 6.26 -10.43
C LYS A 88 0.24 5.03 -10.57
N VAL A 89 0.77 4.51 -9.45
CA VAL A 89 1.64 3.32 -9.38
C VAL A 89 0.87 2.10 -8.89
N PHE A 90 0.08 2.25 -7.83
CA PHE A 90 -0.76 1.17 -7.29
C PHE A 90 -2.24 1.43 -7.60
N THR A 91 -2.75 0.74 -8.61
CA THR A 91 -4.12 0.95 -9.11
C THR A 91 -5.15 0.00 -8.51
N ALA A 92 -4.73 -1.11 -7.90
CA ALA A 92 -5.59 -2.16 -7.36
C ALA A 92 -5.55 -2.29 -5.83
N THR A 93 -5.19 -1.22 -5.11
CA THR A 93 -5.04 -1.23 -3.64
C THR A 93 -6.36 -1.56 -2.94
N ARG A 94 -6.45 -2.71 -2.26
CA ARG A 94 -7.65 -3.14 -1.52
C ARG A 94 -7.53 -2.83 -0.04
N ALA A 95 -8.66 -2.74 0.66
CA ALA A 95 -8.59 -2.70 2.11
C ALA A 95 -8.01 -4.04 2.60
N PRO A 96 -7.07 -4.05 3.55
CA PRO A 96 -6.62 -5.27 4.18
C PRO A 96 -7.74 -5.93 5.00
N SER A 97 -8.76 -5.15 5.39
CA SER A 97 -9.96 -5.61 6.08
C SER A 97 -11.11 -5.97 5.12
N THR A 98 -11.95 -6.91 5.60
CA THR A 98 -13.10 -7.61 4.97
C THR A 98 -12.80 -8.57 3.84
#